data_AF-A0A7X7AR10-F1
#
_entry.id   AF-A0A7X7AR10-F1
#
_cell.length_a   1.000
_cell.length_b   1.000
_cell.length_c   1.000
_cell.angle_alpha   90.00
_cell.angle_beta   90.00
_cell.angle_gamma   90.00
#
_symmetry.space_group_name_H-M   'P 1'
#
loop_
_entity.id
_entity.type
_entity.pdbx_description
1 polymer ?
#
loop_
_entity_poly.entity_id
_entity_poly.type
_entity_poly.pdbx_seq_one_letter_code
_entity_poly.pdbx_strand_id
1 'polypeptide(L)'
;MKLNAKRIKRHMVRTYDFWQMNLRLLVIAEDQKKLLEDFSAKLPPSDSGYLAFSYLDKDLRIAFLGTVDDESDEYEFFDSKEIVSIPASAVPNLLVRIVKLNEELTENAFIQQVLQEQANNALAMCTLTIRALDSRRDPQQPGRLRAFLIEDEDKINELIELQALRRSALEEAEEKAAAASKKAKKTKKKDSDRAEEDTEEDDEETEETYEDKSLSPEINIAEELAKALQELWVYDLTPANNSSWRAKLEADLSGSKLKAGDLVHVDLRFVEQEGEEIALVFVDPEAEVEDVKIEVSSYRATRLPWRKAYELECLANHDFHETYYLGRNGEDSKLFNKIVADIRYGRLDPAMYLDMVQKDDVSMDFSRELYRCRHCGDLHVTRRLRLVTEESSMSEPYYCPKCGERSSHVKRVHIASLNCPECHRPLDMKPEKVWYASEDEDDSILLED
;
A
#
# COMPACT_ATOMS: atom_id res chain seq x y z
N MET A 1 5.09 28.12 11.76
CA MET A 1 4.54 28.14 10.37
C MET A 1 3.14 27.53 10.38
N LYS A 2 2.29 27.69 9.35
CA LYS A 2 0.93 27.08 9.31
C LYS A 2 0.83 25.91 8.34
N LEU A 3 0.30 24.78 8.79
CA LEU A 3 0.12 23.56 7.98
C LEU A 3 -0.86 23.76 6.80
N ASN A 4 -1.84 24.68 6.94
CA ASN A 4 -2.93 24.90 5.98
C ASN A 4 -3.66 23.60 5.57
N ALA A 5 -3.70 22.62 6.48
CA ALA A 5 -4.27 21.31 6.22
C ALA A 5 -5.79 21.33 6.37
N LYS A 6 -6.51 20.67 5.47
CA LYS A 6 -7.95 20.42 5.66
C LYS A 6 -8.12 19.55 6.91
N ARG A 7 -8.99 19.93 7.85
CA ARG A 7 -9.33 19.08 9.01
C ARG A 7 -9.93 17.76 8.51
N ILE A 8 -9.15 16.68 8.59
CA ILE A 8 -9.53 15.29 8.26
C ILE A 8 -9.74 14.55 9.58
N LYS A 9 -10.51 13.45 9.57
CA LYS A 9 -10.65 12.57 10.73
C LYS A 9 -9.29 12.00 11.14
N ARG A 10 -9.08 11.76 12.44
CA ARG A 10 -7.91 11.03 12.94
C ARG A 10 -7.99 9.57 12.50
N HIS A 11 -6.84 8.98 12.20
CA HIS A 11 -6.69 7.66 11.62
C HIS A 11 -5.69 6.83 12.42
N MET A 12 -5.90 5.52 12.56
CA MET A 12 -4.91 4.64 13.16
C MET A 12 -3.87 4.25 12.12
N VAL A 13 -2.58 4.41 12.45
CA VAL A 13 -1.46 4.07 11.57
C VAL A 13 -1.58 2.63 11.04
N ARG A 14 -1.89 1.66 11.89
CA ARG A 14 -2.01 0.24 11.51
C ARG A 14 -3.17 -0.06 10.56
N THR A 15 -4.22 0.78 10.52
CA THR A 15 -5.40 0.51 9.67
C THR A 15 -5.22 0.95 8.22
N TYR A 16 -4.11 1.61 7.91
CA TYR A 16 -3.79 2.03 6.56
C TYR A 16 -2.79 1.06 5.95
N ASP A 17 -3.10 0.59 4.75
CA ASP A 17 -2.10 -0.04 3.91
C ASP A 17 -0.90 0.91 3.73
N PHE A 18 0.33 0.38 3.77
CA PHE A 18 1.55 1.19 3.77
C PHE A 18 1.63 2.19 2.59
N TRP A 19 1.13 1.83 1.39
CA TRP A 19 1.11 2.68 0.19
C TRP A 19 0.26 3.95 0.34
N GLN A 20 -0.74 3.95 1.22
CA GLN A 20 -1.58 5.12 1.48
C GLN A 20 -0.89 6.12 2.43
N MET A 21 0.01 5.61 3.28
CA MET A 21 0.81 6.40 4.23
C MET A 21 2.19 6.78 3.71
N ASN A 22 2.76 6.05 2.76
CA ASN A 22 4.08 6.36 2.24
C ASN A 22 4.11 7.78 1.65
N LEU A 23 5.16 8.53 1.99
CA LEU A 23 5.38 9.91 1.60
C LEU A 23 4.22 10.83 2.03
N ARG A 24 3.83 10.74 3.30
CA ARG A 24 2.81 11.61 3.90
C ARG A 24 3.34 12.26 5.17
N LEU A 25 2.81 13.44 5.48
CA LEU A 25 3.00 14.02 6.79
C LEU A 25 1.95 13.46 7.75
N LEU A 26 2.39 13.22 8.98
CA LEU A 26 1.58 12.76 10.08
C LEU A 26 1.61 13.83 11.15
N VAL A 27 0.43 14.35 11.49
CA VAL A 27 0.25 15.17 12.68
C VAL A 27 -0.16 14.26 13.82
N ILE A 28 0.69 14.19 14.84
CA ILE A 28 0.47 13.42 16.04
C ILE A 28 0.10 14.42 17.15
N ALA A 29 -1.13 14.32 17.65
CA ALA A 29 -1.62 15.23 18.67
C ALA A 29 -0.94 14.99 20.03
N GLU A 30 -0.96 16.00 20.90
CA GLU A 30 -0.30 15.97 22.21
C GLU A 30 -0.78 14.80 23.09
N ASP A 31 -2.07 14.46 23.02
CA ASP A 31 -2.68 13.37 23.77
C ASP A 31 -2.16 11.98 23.37
N GLN A 32 -1.52 11.87 22.21
CA GLN A 32 -0.94 10.65 21.68
C GLN A 32 0.56 10.48 22.06
N LYS A 33 1.19 11.50 22.68
CA LYS A 33 2.63 11.46 23.01
C LYS A 33 2.99 10.41 24.06
N LYS A 34 2.11 10.13 25.01
CA LYS A 34 2.32 9.06 25.99
C LYS A 34 2.50 7.70 25.32
N LEU A 35 1.79 7.47 24.21
CA LEU A 35 1.95 6.24 23.41
C LEU A 35 3.27 6.20 22.64
N LEU A 36 4.01 7.32 22.54
CA LEU A 36 5.30 7.40 21.85
C LEU A 36 6.48 7.37 22.84
N GLU A 37 6.27 7.92 24.05
CA GLU A 37 7.26 7.95 25.14
C GLU A 37 7.73 6.55 25.55
N ASP A 38 6.87 5.54 25.45
CA ASP A 38 7.20 4.14 25.73
C ASP A 38 8.14 3.49 24.69
N PHE A 39 8.24 4.06 23.47
CA PHE A 39 8.90 3.40 22.32
C PHE A 39 10.21 4.03 21.90
N SER A 40 10.52 5.25 22.37
CA SER A 40 11.83 5.84 22.15
C SER A 40 12.17 6.84 23.26
N ALA A 41 13.13 6.47 24.11
CA ALA A 41 13.76 7.37 25.08
C ALA A 41 14.53 8.55 24.43
N LYS A 42 14.50 8.67 23.10
CA LYS A 42 15.24 9.65 22.29
C LYS A 42 14.34 10.57 21.47
N LEU A 43 13.02 10.54 21.66
CA LEU A 43 12.17 11.52 20.95
C LEU A 43 12.57 12.94 21.33
N PRO A 44 12.65 13.86 20.36
CA PRO A 44 12.93 15.26 20.66
C PRO A 44 11.89 15.81 21.63
N PRO A 45 12.28 16.56 22.68
CA PRO A 45 11.33 17.12 23.62
C PRO A 45 10.39 18.08 22.88
N SER A 46 9.11 18.01 23.22
CA SER A 46 8.07 18.90 22.70
C SER A 46 7.08 19.20 23.81
N ASP A 47 6.55 20.41 23.87
CA ASP A 47 5.43 20.78 24.75
C ASP A 47 4.08 20.69 24.01
N SER A 48 4.11 20.49 22.69
CA SER A 48 2.94 20.30 21.82
C SER A 48 3.01 18.93 21.12
N GLY A 49 2.16 18.68 20.13
CA GLY A 49 2.20 17.48 19.30
C GLY A 49 3.47 17.35 18.46
N TYR A 50 3.55 16.30 17.64
CA TYR A 50 4.64 16.09 16.69
C TYR A 50 4.19 16.22 15.24
N LEU A 51 5.02 16.90 14.45
CA LEU A 51 5.01 16.81 13.00
C LEU A 51 5.98 15.70 12.59
N ALA A 52 5.45 14.66 11.97
CA ALA A 52 6.22 13.54 11.49
C ALA A 52 6.02 13.30 9.99
N PHE A 53 6.93 12.56 9.38
CA PHE A 53 6.88 12.16 7.99
C PHE A 53 6.98 10.64 7.89
N SER A 54 5.97 10.04 7.27
CA SER A 54 6.00 8.63 6.95
C SER A 54 6.66 8.39 5.61
N TYR A 55 7.65 7.53 5.63
CA TYR A 55 8.34 7.08 4.45
C TYR A 55 8.67 5.62 4.61
N LEU A 56 8.98 5.00 3.49
CA LEU A 56 9.31 3.60 3.46
C LEU A 56 10.76 3.39 3.02
N ASP A 57 11.41 2.54 3.79
CA ASP A 57 12.78 2.08 3.62
C ASP A 57 12.74 0.53 3.56
N LYS A 58 13.14 -0.16 4.65
CA LYS A 58 12.93 -1.60 4.83
C LYS A 58 11.51 -1.91 5.32
N ASP A 59 11.05 -1.13 6.29
CA ASP A 59 9.71 -1.09 6.87
C ASP A 59 9.13 0.33 6.74
N LEU A 60 7.83 0.49 7.01
CA LEU A 60 7.21 1.82 7.10
C LEU A 60 7.77 2.52 8.35
N ARG A 61 8.42 3.68 8.16
CA ARG A 61 9.06 4.45 9.23
C ARG A 61 8.33 5.78 9.43
N ILE A 62 8.36 6.26 10.66
CA ILE A 62 7.83 7.57 11.07
C ILE A 62 9.03 8.40 11.54
N ALA A 63 9.43 9.39 10.73
CA ALA A 63 10.48 10.36 11.07
C ALA A 63 9.86 11.59 11.74
N PHE A 64 10.39 11.99 12.89
CA PHE A 64 9.93 13.17 13.62
C PHE A 64 10.70 14.39 13.11
N LEU A 65 9.98 15.29 12.44
CA LEU A 65 10.57 16.46 11.79
C LEU A 65 10.42 17.73 12.63
N GLY A 66 9.41 17.78 13.50
CA GLY A 66 9.12 18.99 14.24
C GLY A 66 8.01 18.84 15.27
N THR A 67 7.60 19.98 15.82
CA THR A 67 6.46 20.12 16.72
C THR A 67 5.25 20.64 15.96
N VAL A 68 4.05 20.36 16.47
CA VAL A 68 2.80 20.89 15.92
C VAL A 68 1.78 21.14 17.02
N ASP A 69 1.13 22.29 16.95
CA ASP A 69 -0.08 22.58 17.69
C ASP A 69 -1.30 22.17 16.85
N ASP A 70 -1.99 21.11 17.28
CA ASP A 70 -3.16 20.56 16.58
C ASP A 70 -4.38 21.51 16.63
N GLU A 71 -4.43 22.45 17.58
CA GLU A 71 -5.54 23.42 17.68
C GLU A 71 -5.39 24.56 16.66
N SER A 72 -4.18 25.11 16.57
CA SER A 72 -3.85 26.25 15.71
C SER A 72 -3.32 25.88 14.32
N ASP A 73 -3.04 24.59 14.08
CA ASP A 73 -2.38 24.08 12.87
C ASP A 73 -0.98 24.70 12.65
N GLU A 74 -0.35 25.17 13.72
CA GLU A 74 0.99 25.75 13.67
C GLU A 74 2.06 24.70 13.91
N TYR A 75 3.14 24.73 13.13
CA TYR A 75 4.23 23.78 13.20
C TYR A 75 5.59 24.47 13.15
N GLU A 76 6.59 23.82 13.72
CA GLU A 76 8.00 24.23 13.69
C GLU A 76 8.89 23.00 13.52
N PHE A 77 9.88 23.08 12.63
CA PHE A 77 10.86 22.00 12.48
C PHE A 77 11.85 22.00 13.65
N PHE A 78 12.37 20.82 13.99
CA PHE A 78 13.48 20.74 14.92
C PHE A 78 14.76 21.30 14.28
N ASP A 79 15.53 22.05 15.07
CA ASP A 79 16.84 22.58 14.65
C ASP A 79 17.94 21.49 14.64
N SER A 80 17.63 20.26 15.03
CA SER A 80 18.59 19.16 15.09
C SER A 80 18.88 18.58 13.71
N LYS A 81 20.17 18.36 13.42
CA LYS A 81 20.60 17.65 12.19
C LYS A 81 20.26 16.15 12.21
N GLU A 82 20.11 15.57 13.40
CA GLU A 82 19.71 14.18 13.55
C GLU A 82 18.19 14.10 13.54
N ILE A 83 17.65 13.30 12.61
CA ILE A 83 16.22 13.01 12.54
C ILE A 83 15.98 11.67 13.22
N VAL A 84 15.16 11.72 14.26
CA VAL A 84 14.73 10.53 14.97
C VAL A 84 13.63 9.88 14.15
N SER A 85 13.76 8.58 13.88
CA SER A 85 12.73 7.80 13.20
C SER A 85 12.46 6.49 13.93
N ILE A 86 11.20 6.07 13.96
CA ILE A 86 10.77 4.80 14.54
C ILE A 86 10.04 3.94 13.50
N PRO A 87 10.06 2.60 13.63
CA PRO A 87 9.15 1.74 12.88
C PRO A 87 7.68 2.08 13.19
N ALA A 88 6.82 2.14 12.17
CA ALA A 88 5.38 2.35 12.37
C ALA A 88 4.75 1.20 13.17
N SER A 89 5.25 -0.03 13.02
CA SER A 89 4.84 -1.22 13.76
C SER A 89 5.11 -1.14 15.26
N ALA A 90 6.06 -0.30 15.68
CA ALA A 90 6.34 -0.09 17.09
C ALA A 90 5.15 0.55 17.83
N VAL A 91 4.29 1.32 17.15
CA VAL A 91 3.19 2.05 17.80
C VAL A 91 1.85 1.73 17.13
N PRO A 92 1.31 0.50 17.32
CA PRO A 92 0.19 -0.01 16.53
C PRO A 92 -1.12 0.78 16.72
N ASN A 93 -1.29 1.43 17.88
CA ASN A 93 -2.48 2.21 18.23
C ASN A 93 -2.30 3.73 18.05
N LEU A 94 -1.26 4.17 17.32
CA LEU A 94 -1.01 5.59 17.13
C LEU A 94 -2.09 6.23 16.27
N LEU A 95 -2.80 7.21 16.82
CA LEU A 95 -3.73 8.05 16.08
C LEU A 95 -2.99 9.22 15.44
N VAL A 96 -3.10 9.34 14.13
CA VAL A 96 -2.47 10.40 13.34
C VAL A 96 -3.49 11.09 12.45
N ARG A 97 -3.24 12.36 12.17
CA ARG A 97 -3.89 13.08 11.09
C ARG A 97 -2.94 13.11 9.90
N ILE A 98 -3.37 12.52 8.79
CA ILE A 98 -2.58 12.49 7.55
C ILE A 98 -2.71 13.84 6.86
N VAL A 99 -1.58 14.49 6.62
CA VAL A 99 -1.45 15.75 5.92
C VAL A 99 -0.70 15.51 4.62
N LYS A 100 -1.21 16.10 3.54
CA LYS A 100 -0.52 16.09 2.25
C LYS A 100 0.67 17.03 2.30
N LEU A 101 1.77 16.63 1.65
CA LEU A 101 2.89 17.53 1.40
C LEU A 101 2.40 18.74 0.58
N ASN A 102 2.83 19.93 1.00
CA ASN A 102 2.70 21.18 0.24
C ASN A 102 4.10 21.66 -0.17
N GLU A 103 4.21 22.70 -1.00
CA GLU A 103 5.50 23.15 -1.54
C GLU A 103 6.52 23.42 -0.41
N GLU A 104 6.12 24.22 0.59
CA GLU A 104 6.95 24.59 1.75
C GLU A 104 7.45 23.37 2.55
N LEU A 105 6.58 22.41 2.85
CA LEU A 105 6.96 21.20 3.58
C LEU A 105 7.85 20.29 2.75
N THR A 106 7.69 20.30 1.43
CA THR A 106 8.50 19.49 0.51
C THR A 106 9.91 20.06 0.40
N GLU A 107 10.15 21.34 0.68
CA GLU A 107 11.50 21.95 0.70
C GLU A 107 12.38 21.44 1.86
N ASN A 108 11.80 20.73 2.84
CA ASN A 108 12.58 20.12 3.91
C ASN A 108 13.62 19.14 3.33
N ALA A 109 14.90 19.34 3.69
CA ALA A 109 16.03 18.60 3.11
C ALA A 109 15.91 17.08 3.26
N PHE A 110 15.36 16.60 4.39
CA PHE A 110 15.14 15.17 4.61
C PHE A 110 14.04 14.63 3.71
N ILE A 111 12.93 15.36 3.57
CA ILE A 111 11.83 14.96 2.67
C ILE A 111 12.35 14.89 1.22
N GLN A 112 13.10 15.89 0.75
CA GLN A 112 13.72 15.87 -0.58
C GLN A 112 14.64 14.66 -0.78
N GLN A 113 15.51 14.39 0.20
CA GLN A 113 16.40 13.23 0.14
C GLN A 113 15.62 11.93 0.02
N VAL A 114 14.61 11.72 0.88
CA VAL A 114 13.78 10.51 0.87
C VAL A 114 12.99 10.36 -0.44
N LEU A 115 12.44 11.46 -0.96
CA LEU A 115 11.74 11.46 -2.25
C LEU A 115 12.68 11.05 -3.39
N GLN A 116 13.90 11.59 -3.41
CA GLN A 116 14.93 11.24 -4.39
C GLN A 116 15.34 9.77 -4.26
N GLU A 117 15.58 9.28 -3.05
CA GLU A 117 15.96 7.89 -2.78
C GLU A 117 14.87 6.90 -3.18
N GLN A 118 13.60 7.21 -2.90
CA GLN A 118 12.48 6.36 -3.32
C GLN A 118 12.25 6.42 -4.83
N ALA A 119 12.43 7.58 -5.47
CA ALA A 119 12.33 7.70 -6.92
C ALA A 119 13.42 6.87 -7.63
N ASN A 120 14.64 6.87 -7.10
CA ASN A 120 15.75 6.06 -7.61
C ASN A 120 15.53 4.55 -7.42
N ASN A 121 14.69 4.17 -6.45
CA ASN A 121 14.35 2.79 -6.12
C ASN A 121 12.89 2.44 -6.48
N ALA A 122 12.26 3.18 -7.39
CA ALA A 122 10.82 3.08 -7.66
C ALA A 122 10.36 1.64 -7.97
N LEU A 123 11.15 0.83 -8.68
CA LEU A 123 10.81 -0.57 -8.98
C LEU A 123 10.79 -1.45 -7.71
N ALA A 124 11.78 -1.29 -6.82
CA ALA A 124 11.84 -1.96 -5.51
C ALA A 124 10.68 -1.54 -4.60
N MET A 125 10.24 -0.29 -4.74
CA MET A 125 9.09 0.28 -4.03
C MET A 125 7.75 -0.21 -4.62
N CYS A 126 7.63 -0.35 -5.94
CA CYS A 126 6.45 -0.92 -6.58
C CYS A 126 6.24 -2.40 -6.20
N THR A 127 7.31 -3.14 -5.89
CA THR A 127 7.22 -4.51 -5.36
C THR A 127 6.81 -4.59 -3.88
N LEU A 128 6.50 -3.48 -3.22
CA LEU A 128 6.00 -3.51 -1.84
C LEU A 128 4.62 -4.15 -1.69
N THR A 129 3.78 -4.10 -2.72
CA THR A 129 2.53 -4.87 -2.75
C THR A 129 2.81 -6.38 -2.72
N ILE A 130 4.03 -6.79 -3.09
CA ILE A 130 4.59 -8.16 -3.01
C ILE A 130 5.40 -8.35 -1.70
N ARG A 131 5.68 -7.31 -0.90
CA ARG A 131 6.38 -7.42 0.40
C ARG A 131 5.48 -7.90 1.54
N ALA A 132 4.15 -7.90 1.37
CA ALA A 132 3.25 -8.63 2.27
C ALA A 132 3.54 -10.15 2.33
N LEU A 133 4.34 -10.67 1.38
CA LEU A 133 4.68 -12.09 1.29
C LEU A 133 5.91 -12.50 2.15
N ASP A 134 6.89 -11.63 2.45
CA ASP A 134 8.03 -12.00 3.32
C ASP A 134 8.74 -10.80 3.97
N SER A 135 8.75 -10.73 5.31
CA SER A 135 9.38 -9.69 6.12
C SER A 135 10.92 -9.79 6.20
N ARG A 136 11.53 -10.90 5.76
CA ARG A 136 12.98 -11.14 5.78
C ARG A 136 13.67 -10.86 4.43
N ARG A 137 12.95 -10.31 3.47
CA ARG A 137 13.42 -10.08 2.09
C ARG A 137 14.59 -9.10 2.03
N ASP A 138 15.57 -9.39 1.16
CA ASP A 138 16.71 -8.51 0.90
C ASP A 138 16.24 -7.21 0.19
N PRO A 139 16.38 -6.03 0.81
CA PRO A 139 15.98 -4.76 0.19
C PRO A 139 16.75 -4.43 -1.09
N GLN A 140 17.96 -4.98 -1.26
CA GLN A 140 18.79 -4.75 -2.45
C GLN A 140 18.43 -5.70 -3.60
N GLN A 141 17.69 -6.78 -3.32
CA GLN A 141 17.23 -7.75 -4.31
C GLN A 141 15.72 -7.98 -4.19
N PRO A 142 14.91 -6.94 -4.42
CA PRO A 142 13.46 -6.97 -4.23
C PRO A 142 12.73 -7.86 -5.23
N GLY A 143 13.42 -8.43 -6.22
CA GLY A 143 12.88 -9.46 -7.13
C GLY A 143 13.10 -10.88 -6.61
N ARG A 144 14.01 -11.09 -5.66
CA ARG A 144 14.37 -12.38 -5.08
C ARG A 144 13.44 -12.74 -3.92
N LEU A 145 12.95 -13.97 -3.89
CA LEU A 145 11.99 -14.49 -2.92
C LEU A 145 12.49 -15.81 -2.38
N ARG A 146 12.34 -16.00 -1.07
CA ARG A 146 12.47 -17.32 -0.47
C ARG A 146 11.22 -18.12 -0.82
N ALA A 147 11.41 -19.37 -1.21
CA ALA A 147 10.35 -20.30 -1.52
C ALA A 147 10.66 -21.67 -0.91
N PHE A 148 9.64 -22.52 -0.85
CA PHE A 148 9.75 -23.88 -0.32
C PHE A 148 9.39 -24.89 -1.41
N LEU A 149 10.13 -25.98 -1.49
CA LEU A 149 9.81 -27.07 -2.41
C LEU A 149 8.57 -27.85 -1.92
N ILE A 150 7.62 -28.12 -2.82
CA ILE A 150 6.56 -29.10 -2.56
C ILE A 150 7.08 -30.49 -2.93
N GLU A 151 7.42 -31.30 -1.92
CA GLU A 151 7.70 -32.74 -2.11
C GLU A 151 6.57 -33.64 -1.58
N ASP A 152 5.85 -33.18 -0.55
CA ASP A 152 4.79 -33.93 0.14
C ASP A 152 3.67 -32.97 0.58
N GLU A 153 2.65 -32.83 -0.25
CA GLU A 153 1.57 -31.86 -0.06
C GLU A 153 0.72 -32.15 1.19
N ASP A 154 0.46 -33.42 1.48
CA ASP A 154 -0.31 -33.85 2.66
C ASP A 154 0.43 -33.48 3.94
N LYS A 155 1.75 -33.73 3.98
CA LYS A 155 2.60 -33.35 5.12
C LYS A 155 2.70 -31.83 5.30
N ILE A 156 2.75 -31.06 4.22
CA ILE A 156 2.76 -29.59 4.30
C ILE A 156 1.44 -29.08 4.90
N ASN A 157 0.30 -29.61 4.46
CA ASN A 157 -1.02 -29.25 5.00
C ASN A 157 -1.14 -29.61 6.49
N GLU A 158 -0.73 -30.82 6.87
CA GLU A 158 -0.72 -31.27 8.28
C GLU A 158 0.12 -30.32 9.16
N LEU A 159 1.28 -29.88 8.67
CA LEU A 159 2.15 -28.97 9.41
C LEU A 159 1.58 -27.54 9.52
N ILE A 160 0.93 -27.03 8.47
CA ILE A 160 0.22 -25.73 8.52
C ILE A 160 -0.91 -25.77 9.55
N GLU A 161 -1.72 -26.85 9.54
CA GLU A 161 -2.81 -27.04 10.50
C GLU A 161 -2.29 -27.17 11.94
N LEU A 162 -1.20 -27.93 12.15
CA LEU A 162 -0.56 -28.07 13.46
C LEU A 162 -0.01 -26.75 14.00
N GLN A 163 0.56 -25.91 13.14
CA GLN A 163 1.02 -24.57 13.52
C GLN A 163 -0.15 -23.67 13.93
N ALA A 164 -1.25 -23.70 13.21
CA ALA A 164 -2.48 -22.97 13.55
C ALA A 164 -3.04 -23.43 14.91
N LEU A 165 -3.10 -24.75 15.15
CA LEU A 165 -3.56 -25.33 16.42
C LEU A 165 -2.67 -24.91 17.60
N ARG A 166 -1.35 -24.93 17.43
CA ARG A 166 -0.42 -24.50 18.49
C ARG A 166 -0.59 -23.02 18.83
N ARG A 167 -0.81 -22.17 17.83
CA ARG A 167 -1.04 -20.74 18.04
C ARG A 167 -2.32 -20.49 18.82
N SER A 168 -3.41 -21.16 18.44
CA SER A 168 -4.68 -21.11 19.18
C SER A 168 -4.49 -21.54 20.65
N ALA A 169 -3.71 -22.61 20.89
CA ALA A 169 -3.40 -23.07 22.25
C ALA A 169 -2.57 -22.05 23.06
N LEU A 170 -1.62 -21.36 22.42
CA LEU A 170 -0.83 -20.31 23.07
C LEU A 170 -1.67 -19.07 23.39
N GLU A 171 -2.53 -18.62 22.47
CA GLU A 171 -3.45 -17.51 22.68
C GLU A 171 -4.43 -17.82 23.83
N GLU A 172 -5.00 -19.03 23.87
CA GLU A 172 -5.81 -19.48 24.99
C GLU A 172 -5.05 -19.53 26.32
N ALA A 173 -3.79 -19.95 26.30
CA ALA A 173 -2.95 -20.01 27.50
C ALA A 173 -2.63 -18.60 28.02
N GLU A 174 -2.34 -17.65 27.13
CA GLU A 174 -2.13 -16.24 27.46
C GLU A 174 -3.41 -15.59 28.01
N GLU A 175 -4.57 -15.87 27.42
CA GLU A 175 -5.85 -15.40 27.95
C GLU A 175 -6.15 -15.97 29.34
N LYS A 176 -5.90 -17.26 29.55
CA LYS A 176 -6.04 -17.92 30.86
C LYS A 176 -5.07 -17.32 31.89
N ALA A 177 -3.81 -17.08 31.52
CA ALA A 177 -2.82 -16.44 32.38
C ALA A 177 -3.18 -14.98 32.72
N ALA A 178 -3.67 -14.22 31.73
CA ALA A 178 -4.14 -12.85 31.93
C ALA A 178 -5.41 -12.81 32.81
N ALA A 179 -6.32 -13.76 32.67
CA ALA A 179 -7.50 -13.90 33.53
C ALA A 179 -7.12 -14.31 34.96
N ALA A 180 -6.15 -15.21 35.12
CA ALA A 180 -5.62 -15.62 36.42
C ALA A 180 -4.93 -14.45 37.14
N SER A 181 -4.11 -13.66 36.44
CA SER A 181 -3.45 -12.48 37.03
C SER A 181 -4.44 -11.39 37.44
N LYS A 182 -5.53 -11.19 36.67
CA LYS A 182 -6.63 -10.28 37.03
C LYS A 182 -7.41 -10.76 38.26
N LYS A 183 -7.60 -12.08 38.41
CA LYS A 183 -8.20 -12.66 39.62
C LYS A 183 -7.29 -12.47 40.84
N ALA A 184 -6.00 -12.79 40.72
CA ALA A 184 -5.02 -12.61 41.79
C ALA A 184 -4.89 -11.14 42.26
N LYS A 185 -4.92 -10.18 41.34
CA LYS A 185 -4.95 -8.74 41.67
C LYS A 185 -6.24 -8.31 42.39
N LYS A 186 -7.38 -8.93 42.07
CA LYS A 186 -8.66 -8.67 42.79
C LYS A 186 -8.67 -9.27 44.19
N THR A 187 -8.05 -10.44 44.39
CA THR A 187 -7.96 -11.07 45.72
C THR A 187 -7.03 -10.28 46.64
N LYS A 188 -5.83 -9.88 46.16
CA LYS A 188 -4.91 -9.01 46.94
C LYS A 188 -5.52 -7.66 47.32
N LYS A 189 -6.38 -7.07 46.48
CA LYS A 189 -7.09 -5.82 46.83
C LYS A 189 -8.18 -6.03 47.89
N LYS A 190 -8.83 -7.20 47.91
CA LYS A 190 -9.86 -7.54 48.89
C LYS A 190 -9.27 -7.90 50.26
N ASP A 191 -8.05 -8.43 50.29
CA ASP A 191 -7.33 -8.71 51.53
C ASP A 191 -6.61 -7.46 52.07
N SER A 192 -6.16 -6.55 51.20
CA SER A 192 -5.64 -5.22 51.58
C SER A 192 -6.70 -4.30 52.20
N ASP A 193 -7.98 -4.39 51.79
CA ASP A 193 -9.06 -3.62 52.38
C ASP A 193 -9.60 -4.25 53.69
N ARG A 194 -8.99 -5.35 54.17
CA ARG A 194 -9.42 -6.09 55.37
C ARG A 194 -8.33 -6.30 56.42
N ALA A 195 -7.10 -5.82 56.16
CA ALA A 195 -5.96 -5.92 57.06
C ALA A 195 -5.49 -4.52 57.53
N GLU A 196 -6.39 -3.80 58.20
CA GLU A 196 -6.00 -2.90 59.29
C GLU A 196 -6.46 -3.55 60.59
N GLU A 197 -5.73 -4.56 61.05
CA GLU A 197 -5.53 -4.91 62.47
C GLU A 197 -4.65 -6.17 62.56
N ASP A 198 -3.50 -5.97 63.21
CA ASP A 198 -2.66 -6.93 63.91
C ASP A 198 -1.81 -7.98 63.16
N THR A 199 -0.52 -7.89 63.55
CA THR A 199 0.50 -8.93 63.77
C THR A 199 1.36 -9.47 62.63
N GLU A 200 2.67 -9.29 62.87
CA GLU A 200 3.81 -10.02 62.35
C GLU A 200 3.62 -11.53 62.53
N GLU A 201 3.95 -12.34 61.51
CA GLU A 201 4.81 -13.53 61.61
C GLU A 201 5.09 -14.12 60.23
N ASP A 202 6.31 -14.66 60.09
CA ASP A 202 6.86 -15.41 58.96
C ASP A 202 5.98 -16.60 58.55
N ASP A 203 5.87 -16.85 57.24
CA ASP A 203 5.77 -18.21 56.72
C ASP A 203 6.36 -18.28 55.30
N GLU A 204 7.42 -19.09 55.15
CA GLU A 204 7.98 -19.53 53.87
C GLU A 204 6.98 -20.48 53.18
N GLU A 205 6.11 -19.95 52.32
CA GLU A 205 5.34 -20.79 51.39
C GLU A 205 6.15 -21.04 50.10
N THR A 206 6.47 -22.31 49.92
CA THR A 206 7.12 -22.91 48.76
C THR A 206 6.19 -22.82 47.54
N GLU A 207 6.64 -22.14 46.48
CA GLU A 207 5.96 -22.18 45.17
C GLU A 207 6.05 -23.61 44.60
N GLU A 208 4.99 -24.41 44.76
CA GLU A 208 4.80 -25.62 43.95
C GLU A 208 4.49 -25.20 42.51
N THR A 209 5.53 -25.13 41.69
CA THR A 209 5.41 -25.12 40.22
C THR A 209 4.75 -26.42 39.76
N TYR A 210 3.46 -26.35 39.46
CA TYR A 210 2.75 -27.39 38.71
C TYR A 210 3.33 -27.45 37.29
N GLU A 211 4.33 -28.31 37.08
CA GLU A 211 4.71 -28.76 35.74
C GLU A 211 3.64 -29.73 35.24
N ASP A 212 2.68 -29.20 34.48
CA ASP A 212 1.72 -30.00 33.74
C ASP A 212 2.44 -30.77 32.63
N LYS A 213 2.76 -32.04 32.92
CA LYS A 213 3.42 -32.99 32.00
C LYS A 213 2.50 -33.54 30.90
N SER A 214 1.43 -32.83 30.53
CA SER A 214 0.49 -33.28 29.49
C SER A 214 0.75 -32.72 28.08
N LEU A 215 1.83 -31.97 27.87
CA LEU A 215 2.27 -31.65 26.51
C LEU A 215 2.93 -32.90 25.90
N SER A 216 2.27 -33.41 24.86
CA SER A 216 2.76 -34.44 23.93
C SER A 216 4.24 -34.25 23.58
N PRO A 217 4.97 -35.33 23.20
CA PRO A 217 6.42 -35.30 23.03
C PRO A 217 6.86 -34.09 22.21
N GLU A 218 7.95 -33.46 22.66
CA GLU A 218 8.68 -32.37 22.01
C GLU A 218 9.18 -32.79 20.62
N ILE A 219 8.26 -33.03 19.69
CA ILE A 219 8.60 -32.94 18.28
C ILE A 219 8.83 -31.46 18.08
N ASN A 220 10.08 -31.10 17.84
CA ASN A 220 10.42 -29.76 17.40
C ASN A 220 9.82 -29.59 15.99
N ILE A 221 8.56 -29.17 15.94
CA ILE A 221 7.79 -28.98 14.71
C ILE A 221 8.55 -28.07 13.75
N ALA A 222 9.35 -27.11 14.25
CA ALA A 222 10.18 -26.25 13.42
C ALA A 222 11.35 -27.01 12.75
N GLU A 223 11.94 -28.00 13.43
CA GLU A 223 12.95 -28.88 12.81
C GLU A 223 12.33 -29.87 11.82
N GLU A 224 11.14 -30.41 12.09
CA GLU A 224 10.44 -31.29 11.14
C GLU A 224 9.92 -30.50 9.92
N LEU A 225 9.45 -29.26 10.12
CA LEU A 225 9.16 -28.30 9.06
C LEU A 225 10.40 -27.98 8.24
N ALA A 226 11.54 -27.66 8.86
CA ALA A 226 12.78 -27.36 8.13
C ALA A 226 13.32 -28.55 7.33
N LYS A 227 13.04 -29.79 7.77
CA LYS A 227 13.39 -31.01 7.03
C LYS A 227 12.42 -31.30 5.87
N ALA A 228 11.14 -30.96 6.02
CA ALA A 228 10.11 -31.17 5.00
C ALA A 228 10.01 -30.03 3.99
N LEU A 229 10.38 -28.81 4.39
CA LEU A 229 10.36 -27.60 3.59
C LEU A 229 11.79 -27.29 3.16
N GLN A 230 12.24 -27.93 2.08
CA GLN A 230 13.51 -27.56 1.47
C GLN A 230 13.42 -26.10 1.00
N GLU A 231 14.18 -25.23 1.67
CA GLU A 231 14.27 -23.81 1.29
C GLU A 231 15.04 -23.66 -0.02
N LEU A 232 14.49 -22.85 -0.90
CA LEU A 232 15.09 -22.43 -2.15
C LEU A 232 14.77 -20.95 -2.40
N TRP A 233 15.34 -20.44 -3.49
CA TRP A 233 15.16 -19.04 -3.87
C TRP A 233 14.70 -18.95 -5.32
N VAL A 234 13.76 -18.03 -5.54
CA VAL A 234 13.23 -17.71 -6.86
C VAL A 234 13.31 -16.21 -7.11
N TYR A 235 13.22 -15.80 -8.37
CA TYR A 235 13.19 -14.39 -8.76
C TYR A 235 12.18 -14.14 -9.89
N ASP A 236 11.89 -12.87 -10.16
CA ASP A 236 10.92 -12.45 -11.19
C ASP A 236 9.54 -13.10 -11.01
N LEU A 237 8.99 -13.09 -9.78
CA LEU A 237 7.63 -13.57 -9.54
C LEU A 237 6.64 -12.75 -10.37
N THR A 238 5.97 -13.43 -11.28
CA THR A 238 4.96 -12.85 -12.16
C THR A 238 3.67 -13.66 -12.08
N PRO A 239 2.49 -13.03 -12.14
CA PRO A 239 1.24 -13.76 -12.27
C PRO A 239 1.24 -14.51 -13.60
N ALA A 240 0.56 -15.65 -13.64
CA ALA A 240 0.27 -16.42 -14.84
C ALA A 240 -1.25 -16.71 -14.91
N ASN A 241 -1.71 -17.29 -16.02
CA ASN A 241 -3.13 -17.59 -16.20
C ASN A 241 -3.64 -18.61 -15.16
N ASN A 242 -4.97 -18.81 -15.09
CA ASN A 242 -5.60 -19.76 -14.16
C ASN A 242 -5.30 -19.47 -12.68
N SER A 243 -5.17 -18.19 -12.33
CA SER A 243 -4.85 -17.74 -10.96
C SER A 243 -3.52 -18.28 -10.41
N SER A 244 -2.61 -18.68 -11.29
CA SER A 244 -1.29 -19.21 -10.91
C SER A 244 -0.22 -18.12 -10.90
N TRP A 245 0.97 -18.49 -10.44
CA TRP A 245 2.15 -17.65 -10.46
C TRP A 245 3.32 -18.42 -11.04
N ARG A 246 4.28 -17.69 -11.59
CA ARG A 246 5.54 -18.26 -12.08
C ARG A 246 6.71 -17.41 -11.64
N ALA A 247 7.84 -18.07 -11.42
CA ALA A 247 9.10 -17.42 -11.10
C ALA A 247 10.25 -18.16 -11.76
N LYS A 248 11.45 -17.60 -11.72
CA LYS A 248 12.68 -18.26 -12.16
C LYS A 248 13.44 -18.82 -10.97
N LEU A 249 13.96 -20.02 -11.13
CA LEU A 249 14.74 -20.70 -10.09
C LEU A 249 16.14 -20.09 -9.95
N GLU A 250 16.62 -19.82 -8.73
CA GLU A 250 17.97 -19.25 -8.53
C GLU A 250 19.10 -20.26 -8.75
N ALA A 251 18.90 -21.52 -8.35
CA ALA A 251 19.92 -22.56 -8.36
C ALA A 251 19.32 -23.89 -8.83
N ASP A 252 20.15 -24.80 -9.35
CA ASP A 252 19.70 -26.13 -9.79
C ASP A 252 18.96 -26.88 -8.68
N LEU A 253 17.81 -27.49 -9.02
CA LEU A 253 17.01 -28.23 -8.05
C LEU A 253 17.46 -29.69 -7.98
N SER A 254 18.02 -30.08 -6.83
CA SER A 254 18.46 -31.46 -6.58
C SER A 254 17.32 -32.46 -6.72
N GLY A 255 17.49 -33.50 -7.53
CA GLY A 255 16.46 -34.53 -7.75
C GLY A 255 15.45 -34.20 -8.85
N SER A 256 15.51 -33.01 -9.44
CA SER A 256 14.68 -32.58 -10.56
C SER A 256 15.50 -32.38 -11.85
N LYS A 257 14.81 -32.19 -12.99
CA LYS A 257 15.42 -31.74 -14.26
C LYS A 257 15.60 -30.23 -14.34
N LEU A 258 15.02 -29.47 -13.41
CA LEU A 258 15.02 -28.01 -13.38
C LEU A 258 16.38 -27.45 -12.98
N LYS A 259 16.83 -26.45 -13.75
CA LYS A 259 18.12 -25.76 -13.60
C LYS A 259 17.94 -24.31 -13.19
N ALA A 260 19.03 -23.71 -12.73
CA ALA A 260 19.09 -22.27 -12.49
C ALA A 260 18.61 -21.48 -13.72
N GLY A 261 17.64 -20.60 -13.51
CA GLY A 261 17.01 -19.78 -14.53
C GLY A 261 15.79 -20.39 -15.23
N ASP A 262 15.50 -21.67 -15.01
CA ASP A 262 14.26 -22.26 -15.51
C ASP A 262 13.05 -21.63 -14.83
N LEU A 263 11.96 -21.48 -15.60
CA LEU A 263 10.68 -21.06 -15.04
C LEU A 263 10.07 -22.21 -14.25
N VAL A 264 9.47 -21.88 -13.12
CA VAL A 264 8.78 -22.81 -12.23
C VAL A 264 7.41 -22.28 -11.87
N HIS A 265 6.47 -23.20 -11.63
CA HIS A 265 5.16 -22.89 -11.07
C HIS A 265 5.33 -22.48 -9.61
N VAL A 266 4.57 -21.47 -9.22
CA VAL A 266 4.58 -20.92 -7.87
C VAL A 266 3.18 -20.94 -7.29
N ASP A 267 3.04 -21.57 -6.14
CA ASP A 267 1.84 -21.50 -5.31
C ASP A 267 2.05 -20.53 -4.15
N LEU A 268 1.09 -19.62 -3.98
CA LEU A 268 1.05 -18.73 -2.83
C LEU A 268 0.01 -19.26 -1.83
N ARG A 269 0.46 -19.65 -0.63
CA ARG A 269 -0.43 -20.09 0.46
C ARG A 269 -0.40 -19.06 1.58
N PHE A 270 -1.55 -18.49 1.90
CA PHE A 270 -1.66 -17.46 2.93
C PHE A 270 -1.86 -18.09 4.32
N VAL A 271 -1.09 -17.61 5.29
CA VAL A 271 -1.10 -18.07 6.69
C VAL A 271 -1.14 -16.85 7.59
N GLU A 272 -1.98 -16.90 8.62
CA GLU A 272 -2.04 -15.82 9.60
C GLU A 272 -0.92 -15.97 10.65
N GLN A 273 -0.10 -14.94 10.85
CA GLN A 273 0.93 -14.86 11.88
C GLN A 273 0.87 -13.48 12.57
N GLU A 274 0.78 -13.46 13.90
CA GLU A 274 0.75 -12.22 14.71
C GLU A 274 -0.36 -11.21 14.33
N GLY A 275 -1.47 -11.72 13.78
CA GLY A 275 -2.60 -10.92 13.30
C GLY A 275 -2.35 -10.26 11.94
N GLU A 276 -1.34 -10.71 11.19
CA GLU A 276 -1.07 -10.35 9.81
C GLU A 276 -1.16 -11.59 8.92
N GLU A 277 -1.72 -11.44 7.72
CA GLU A 277 -1.76 -12.51 6.72
C GLU A 277 -0.46 -12.49 5.91
N ILE A 278 0.31 -13.57 5.98
CA ILE A 278 1.59 -13.73 5.30
C ILE A 278 1.44 -14.78 4.21
N ALA A 279 1.92 -14.51 3.00
CA ALA A 279 1.95 -15.53 1.97
C ALA A 279 3.25 -16.33 1.98
N LEU A 280 3.15 -17.63 2.11
CA LEU A 280 4.24 -18.55 1.87
C LEU A 280 4.31 -18.89 0.38
N VAL A 281 5.53 -18.83 -0.17
CA VAL A 281 5.81 -19.10 -1.57
C VAL A 281 6.27 -20.54 -1.71
N PHE A 282 5.58 -21.33 -2.50
CA PHE A 282 5.92 -22.72 -2.77
C PHE A 282 6.27 -22.91 -4.24
N VAL A 283 7.27 -23.73 -4.51
CA VAL A 283 7.62 -24.18 -5.86
C VAL A 283 7.18 -25.63 -6.01
N ASP A 284 6.31 -25.87 -6.97
CA ASP A 284 5.95 -27.20 -7.42
C ASP A 284 6.76 -27.51 -8.69
N PRO A 285 7.74 -28.44 -8.63
CA PRO A 285 8.56 -28.79 -9.77
C PRO A 285 7.85 -29.72 -10.78
N GLU A 286 6.72 -30.32 -10.40
CA GLU A 286 5.94 -31.24 -11.24
C GLU A 286 4.76 -30.53 -11.93
N ALA A 287 4.27 -29.43 -11.35
CA ALA A 287 3.23 -28.60 -11.96
C ALA A 287 3.66 -27.99 -13.30
N GLU A 288 2.70 -27.86 -14.21
CA GLU A 288 2.91 -27.18 -15.48
C GLU A 288 3.09 -25.68 -15.25
N VAL A 289 4.12 -25.11 -15.86
CA VAL A 289 4.36 -23.67 -15.78
C VAL A 289 3.40 -22.96 -16.74
N GLU A 290 2.39 -22.32 -16.17
CA GLU A 290 1.43 -21.53 -16.93
C GLU A 290 2.10 -20.33 -17.63
N ASP A 291 1.59 -20.01 -18.81
CA ASP A 291 2.06 -18.85 -19.56
C ASP A 291 1.35 -17.55 -19.09
N VAL A 292 1.82 -16.41 -19.61
CA VAL A 292 1.16 -15.12 -19.43
C VAL A 292 0.48 -14.73 -20.73
N LYS A 293 -0.82 -14.97 -20.78
CA LYS A 293 -1.72 -14.59 -21.87
C LYS A 293 -2.71 -13.59 -21.34
N ILE A 294 -2.63 -12.39 -21.91
CA ILE A 294 -3.57 -11.32 -21.63
C ILE A 294 -4.65 -11.38 -22.70
N GLU A 295 -5.84 -11.84 -22.30
CA GLU A 295 -7.04 -11.82 -23.12
C GLU A 295 -7.92 -10.66 -22.67
N VAL A 296 -8.03 -9.64 -23.51
CA VAL A 296 -8.78 -8.44 -23.20
C VAL A 296 -9.64 -8.03 -24.37
N SER A 297 -10.86 -7.60 -24.07
CA SER A 297 -11.82 -7.14 -25.07
C SER A 297 -12.16 -5.66 -24.88
N SER A 298 -12.61 -5.00 -25.95
CA SER A 298 -13.14 -3.64 -25.84
C SER A 298 -14.48 -3.68 -25.12
N TYR A 299 -14.64 -2.85 -24.08
CA TYR A 299 -15.91 -2.72 -23.36
C TYR A 299 -16.99 -2.13 -24.28
N ARG A 300 -18.14 -2.82 -24.36
CA ARG A 300 -19.30 -2.32 -25.11
C ARG A 300 -20.04 -1.28 -24.27
N ALA A 301 -19.93 -0.03 -24.68
CA ALA A 301 -20.62 1.08 -24.03
C ALA A 301 -22.14 0.87 -24.03
N THR A 302 -22.77 0.94 -22.85
CA THR A 302 -24.24 0.97 -22.72
C THR A 302 -24.84 2.31 -23.18
N ARG A 303 -24.02 3.37 -23.22
CA ARG A 303 -24.40 4.68 -23.73
C ARG A 303 -23.70 4.93 -25.06
N LEU A 304 -24.40 5.59 -25.99
CA LEU A 304 -23.82 6.02 -27.25
C LEU A 304 -22.50 6.79 -27.02
N PRO A 305 -21.51 6.67 -27.91
CA PRO A 305 -20.32 7.51 -27.87
C PRO A 305 -20.76 8.98 -27.80
N TRP A 306 -20.19 9.71 -26.86
CA TRP A 306 -20.44 11.13 -26.72
C TRP A 306 -19.14 11.85 -27.02
N ARG A 307 -19.20 12.96 -27.75
CA ARG A 307 -18.05 13.78 -28.12
C ARG A 307 -18.41 15.23 -27.96
N LYS A 308 -17.79 15.92 -27.00
CA LYS A 308 -18.05 17.34 -26.77
C LYS A 308 -16.78 18.13 -26.49
N ALA A 309 -16.72 19.34 -27.00
CA ALA A 309 -15.68 20.32 -26.74
C ALA A 309 -16.17 21.35 -25.71
N TYR A 310 -15.29 21.68 -24.77
CA TYR A 310 -15.50 22.69 -23.74
C TYR A 310 -14.49 23.81 -23.93
N GLU A 311 -14.99 24.99 -24.26
CA GLU A 311 -14.19 26.21 -24.38
C GLU A 311 -14.26 26.96 -23.04
N LEU A 312 -13.10 27.14 -22.41
CA LEU A 312 -12.95 27.86 -21.15
C LEU A 312 -12.08 29.11 -21.35
N GLU A 313 -12.54 30.24 -20.87
CA GLU A 313 -11.80 31.51 -20.92
C GLU A 313 -11.71 32.19 -19.55
N CYS A 314 -10.61 32.89 -19.29
CA CYS A 314 -10.47 33.68 -18.08
C CYS A 314 -11.04 35.10 -18.26
N LEU A 315 -12.07 35.46 -17.49
CA LEU A 315 -12.71 36.79 -17.53
C LEU A 315 -11.83 37.94 -17.03
N ALA A 316 -10.74 37.64 -16.33
CA ALA A 316 -9.88 38.66 -15.71
C ALA A 316 -8.83 39.25 -16.68
N ASN A 317 -8.98 39.07 -18.00
CA ASN A 317 -8.04 39.47 -19.06
C ASN A 317 -6.65 38.84 -18.92
N HIS A 318 -6.62 37.53 -18.68
CA HIS A 318 -5.44 36.70 -18.97
C HIS A 318 -5.61 36.11 -20.38
N ASP A 319 -4.52 35.87 -21.11
CA ASP A 319 -4.54 35.16 -22.42
C ASP A 319 -4.94 33.67 -22.29
N PHE A 320 -5.50 33.26 -21.15
CA PHE A 320 -5.99 31.92 -20.92
C PHE A 320 -7.31 31.70 -21.67
N HIS A 321 -7.21 31.01 -22.81
CA HIS A 321 -8.31 30.54 -23.62
C HIS A 321 -8.00 29.13 -24.12
N GLU A 322 -8.68 28.13 -23.57
CA GLU A 322 -8.39 26.72 -23.82
C GLU A 322 -9.63 25.96 -24.27
N THR A 323 -9.43 25.01 -25.19
CA THR A 323 -10.49 24.13 -25.69
C THR A 323 -10.20 22.68 -25.34
N TYR A 324 -11.08 22.06 -24.55
CA TYR A 324 -10.93 20.68 -24.11
C TYR A 324 -11.87 19.74 -24.85
N TYR A 325 -11.30 18.81 -25.63
CA TYR A 325 -12.02 17.83 -26.43
C TYR A 325 -12.22 16.53 -25.63
N LEU A 326 -13.44 16.29 -25.17
CA LEU A 326 -13.78 15.19 -24.28
C LEU A 326 -14.69 14.16 -24.96
N GLY A 327 -14.60 12.92 -24.50
CA GLY A 327 -15.53 11.86 -24.85
C GLY A 327 -14.91 10.62 -25.48
N ARG A 328 -15.77 9.81 -26.11
CA ARG A 328 -15.42 8.53 -26.75
C ARG A 328 -15.41 8.65 -28.25
N ASN A 329 -14.35 8.14 -28.88
CA ASN A 329 -14.30 8.04 -30.32
C ASN A 329 -15.08 6.78 -30.75
N GLY A 330 -15.52 6.72 -32.01
CA GLY A 330 -16.10 5.51 -32.60
C GLY A 330 -15.01 4.58 -33.13
N GLU A 331 -13.81 5.11 -33.34
CA GLU A 331 -12.60 4.41 -33.80
C GLU A 331 -11.71 3.92 -32.66
N ASP A 332 -12.34 3.57 -31.54
CA ASP A 332 -11.70 3.04 -30.33
C ASP A 332 -10.79 1.82 -30.63
N SER A 333 -10.97 1.13 -31.76
CA SER A 333 -10.16 -0.01 -32.20
C SER A 333 -8.65 0.30 -32.37
N LYS A 334 -8.28 1.45 -32.94
CA LYS A 334 -6.87 1.84 -33.09
C LYS A 334 -6.24 2.15 -31.73
N LEU A 335 -6.98 2.88 -30.89
CA LEU A 335 -6.54 3.23 -29.55
C LEU A 335 -6.43 1.99 -28.66
N PHE A 336 -7.34 1.04 -28.81
CA PHE A 336 -7.33 -0.26 -28.14
C PHE A 336 -6.04 -1.03 -28.44
N ASN A 337 -5.60 -1.09 -29.69
CA ASN A 337 -4.33 -1.74 -30.03
C ASN A 337 -3.11 -1.06 -29.38
N LYS A 338 -3.11 0.27 -29.31
CA LYS A 338 -2.06 1.03 -28.60
C LYS A 338 -2.10 0.76 -27.11
N ILE A 339 -3.30 0.74 -26.51
CA ILE A 339 -3.52 0.37 -25.11
C ILE A 339 -2.93 -1.00 -24.85
N VAL A 340 -3.34 -2.03 -25.61
CA VAL A 340 -2.84 -3.40 -25.49
C VAL A 340 -1.32 -3.46 -25.60
N ALA A 341 -0.70 -2.65 -26.46
CA ALA A 341 0.75 -2.54 -26.52
C ALA A 341 1.35 -1.95 -25.23
N ASP A 342 0.81 -0.84 -24.70
CA ASP A 342 1.25 -0.26 -23.42
C ASP A 342 1.17 -1.28 -22.27
N ILE A 343 0.13 -2.14 -22.26
CA ILE A 343 -0.03 -3.24 -21.28
C ILE A 343 1.13 -4.23 -21.38
N ARG A 344 1.43 -4.69 -22.59
CA ARG A 344 2.51 -5.65 -22.85
C ARG A 344 3.88 -5.10 -22.46
N TYR A 345 4.04 -3.78 -22.48
CA TYR A 345 5.26 -3.11 -22.05
C TYR A 345 5.26 -2.73 -20.56
N GLY A 346 4.28 -3.19 -19.77
CA GLY A 346 4.26 -3.00 -18.32
C GLY A 346 4.02 -1.55 -17.88
N ARG A 347 3.33 -0.75 -18.70
CA ARG A 347 3.06 0.67 -18.41
C ARG A 347 1.75 0.91 -17.65
N LEU A 348 1.13 -0.15 -17.13
CA LEU A 348 -0.12 -0.09 -16.38
C LEU A 348 0.09 -0.26 -14.89
N ASP A 349 -0.93 0.15 -14.13
CA ASP A 349 -1.06 -0.15 -12.72
C ASP A 349 -0.93 -1.68 -12.47
N PRO A 350 -0.07 -2.12 -11.53
CA PRO A 350 0.14 -3.53 -11.25
C PRO A 350 -1.13 -4.30 -10.87
N ALA A 351 -2.09 -3.67 -10.19
CA ALA A 351 -3.34 -4.32 -9.82
C ALA A 351 -4.23 -4.58 -11.04
N MET A 352 -4.23 -3.66 -12.01
CA MET A 352 -4.92 -3.89 -13.28
C MET A 352 -4.24 -5.00 -14.08
N TYR A 353 -2.91 -5.04 -14.10
CA TYR A 353 -2.14 -6.10 -14.78
C TYR A 353 -2.46 -7.49 -14.21
N LEU A 354 -2.53 -7.62 -12.89
CA LEU A 354 -2.90 -8.87 -12.22
C LEU A 354 -4.27 -9.38 -12.67
N ASP A 355 -5.30 -8.53 -12.57
CA ASP A 355 -6.65 -8.89 -13.01
C ASP A 355 -6.71 -9.29 -14.48
N MET A 356 -5.92 -8.63 -15.35
CA MET A 356 -5.87 -8.95 -16.78
C MET A 356 -5.22 -10.28 -17.14
N VAL A 357 -4.36 -10.80 -16.27
CA VAL A 357 -3.69 -12.09 -16.46
C VAL A 357 -4.52 -13.22 -15.84
N GLN A 358 -5.17 -12.95 -14.70
CA GLN A 358 -5.80 -13.97 -13.88
C GLN A 358 -7.31 -14.14 -14.11
N LYS A 359 -7.98 -13.17 -14.76
CA LYS A 359 -9.43 -13.24 -15.03
C LYS A 359 -9.72 -13.38 -16.51
N ASP A 360 -10.75 -14.17 -16.82
CA ASP A 360 -11.15 -14.48 -18.19
C ASP A 360 -12.17 -13.48 -18.76
N ASP A 361 -12.85 -12.71 -17.90
CA ASP A 361 -13.98 -11.83 -18.23
C ASP A 361 -13.60 -10.35 -18.28
N VAL A 362 -12.40 -10.06 -18.76
CA VAL A 362 -11.85 -8.69 -18.67
C VAL A 362 -12.16 -7.86 -19.90
N SER A 363 -12.70 -6.67 -19.66
CA SER A 363 -12.95 -5.69 -20.71
C SER A 363 -12.39 -4.31 -20.36
N MET A 364 -12.01 -3.56 -21.40
CA MET A 364 -11.42 -2.24 -21.24
C MET A 364 -12.37 -1.15 -21.69
N ASP A 365 -12.64 -0.24 -20.77
CA ASP A 365 -13.38 0.99 -21.00
C ASP A 365 -12.40 2.15 -20.99
N PHE A 366 -12.37 2.93 -22.08
CA PHE A 366 -11.61 4.18 -22.10
C PHE A 366 -12.39 5.35 -22.67
N SER A 367 -12.02 6.56 -22.26
CA SER A 367 -12.59 7.83 -22.75
C SER A 367 -11.58 8.97 -22.55
N ARG A 368 -11.67 10.04 -23.36
CA ARG A 368 -10.95 11.30 -23.09
C ARG A 368 -11.69 12.07 -22.01
N GLU A 369 -11.04 12.32 -20.90
CA GLU A 369 -11.61 13.02 -19.74
C GLU A 369 -10.71 14.17 -19.31
N LEU A 370 -11.32 15.19 -18.72
CA LEU A 370 -10.59 16.34 -18.19
C LEU A 370 -10.11 16.03 -16.78
N TYR A 371 -8.84 16.32 -16.51
CA TYR A 371 -8.24 16.19 -15.20
C TYR A 371 -7.77 17.54 -14.70
N ARG A 372 -7.90 17.74 -13.39
CA ARG A 372 -7.39 18.91 -12.68
C ARG A 372 -6.36 18.48 -11.66
N CYS A 373 -5.17 19.07 -11.74
CA CYS A 373 -4.21 19.01 -10.67
C CYS A 373 -4.70 19.83 -9.47
N ARG A 374 -4.76 19.21 -8.29
CA ARG A 374 -5.16 19.92 -7.07
C ARG A 374 -4.07 20.84 -6.53
N HIS A 375 -2.84 20.60 -6.93
CA HIS A 375 -1.66 21.32 -6.46
C HIS A 375 -1.43 22.59 -7.30
N CYS A 376 -1.04 22.45 -8.57
CA CYS A 376 -0.76 23.59 -9.44
C CYS A 376 -1.99 24.12 -10.20
N GLY A 377 -3.17 23.52 -10.01
CA GLY A 377 -4.41 23.93 -10.68
C GLY A 377 -4.51 23.55 -12.17
N ASP A 378 -3.44 22.98 -12.74
CA ASP A 378 -3.34 22.61 -14.15
C ASP A 378 -4.53 21.76 -14.63
N LEU A 379 -4.99 22.06 -15.84
CA LEU A 379 -6.09 21.38 -16.51
C LEU A 379 -5.55 20.73 -17.77
N HIS A 380 -5.67 19.40 -17.86
CA HIS A 380 -5.22 18.65 -19.03
C HIS A 380 -6.20 17.53 -19.35
N VAL A 381 -6.31 17.22 -20.63
CA VAL A 381 -7.07 16.08 -21.12
C VAL A 381 -6.15 14.88 -21.11
N THR A 382 -6.62 13.79 -20.51
CA THR A 382 -5.95 12.50 -20.66
C THR A 382 -6.98 11.41 -20.90
N ARG A 383 -6.50 10.28 -21.42
CA ARG A 383 -7.31 9.07 -21.58
C ARG A 383 -7.55 8.52 -20.19
N ARG A 384 -8.81 8.37 -19.77
CA ARG A 384 -9.17 7.58 -18.61
C ARG A 384 -9.29 6.12 -19.01
N LEU A 385 -8.48 5.26 -18.41
CA LEU A 385 -8.51 3.82 -18.58
C LEU A 385 -9.24 3.16 -17.43
N ARG A 386 -10.14 2.24 -17.75
CA ARG A 386 -10.88 1.44 -16.78
C ARG A 386 -10.87 -0.03 -17.16
N LEU A 387 -10.51 -0.85 -16.19
CA LEU A 387 -10.76 -2.27 -16.22
C LEU A 387 -12.19 -2.53 -15.76
N VAL A 388 -12.91 -3.36 -16.50
CA VAL A 388 -14.28 -3.75 -16.17
C VAL A 388 -14.37 -5.26 -16.20
N THR A 389 -14.76 -5.83 -15.07
CA THR A 389 -15.09 -7.25 -14.89
C THR A 389 -16.56 -7.35 -14.48
N GLU A 390 -17.11 -8.56 -14.33
CA GLU A 390 -18.47 -8.74 -13.82
C GLU A 390 -18.66 -8.19 -12.40
N GLU A 391 -17.66 -8.37 -11.53
CA GLU A 391 -17.74 -8.03 -10.12
C GLU A 391 -17.42 -6.57 -9.80
N SER A 392 -16.55 -5.93 -10.61
CA SER A 392 -16.03 -4.61 -10.26
C SER A 392 -15.50 -3.82 -11.45
N SER A 393 -15.19 -2.54 -11.21
CA SER A 393 -14.43 -1.73 -12.16
C SER A 393 -13.31 -0.99 -11.47
N MET A 394 -12.12 -1.04 -12.05
CA MET A 394 -10.91 -0.36 -11.57
C MET A 394 -10.54 0.75 -12.55
N SER A 395 -10.12 1.93 -12.05
CA SER A 395 -9.63 3.02 -12.90
C SER A 395 -8.15 3.27 -12.65
N GLU A 396 -7.40 3.45 -13.73
CA GLU A 396 -5.99 3.83 -13.64
C GLU A 396 -5.84 5.21 -12.96
N PRO A 397 -4.88 5.37 -12.02
CA PRO A 397 -4.56 6.68 -11.46
C PRO A 397 -3.81 7.53 -12.47
N TYR A 398 -4.11 8.83 -12.51
CA TYR A 398 -3.39 9.80 -13.34
C TYR A 398 -2.66 10.83 -12.49
N TYR A 399 -1.48 11.20 -12.96
CA TYR A 399 -0.59 12.17 -12.32
C TYR A 399 -0.40 13.38 -13.23
N CYS A 400 -0.24 14.56 -12.63
CA CYS A 400 -0.08 15.81 -13.35
C CYS A 400 1.27 15.82 -14.07
N PRO A 401 1.32 16.13 -15.38
CA PRO A 401 2.57 16.15 -16.13
C PRO A 401 3.51 17.28 -15.66
N LYS A 402 2.97 18.36 -15.08
CA LYS A 402 3.78 19.51 -14.61
C LYS A 402 4.44 19.27 -13.26
N CYS A 403 3.75 18.65 -12.30
CA CYS A 403 4.23 18.56 -10.92
C CYS A 403 4.18 17.16 -10.30
N GLY A 404 3.75 16.14 -11.05
CA GLY A 404 3.69 14.75 -10.57
C GLY A 404 2.58 14.44 -9.54
N GLU A 405 1.84 15.44 -9.03
CA GLU A 405 0.76 15.18 -8.06
C GLU A 405 -0.42 14.45 -8.73
N ARG A 406 -1.09 13.58 -7.96
CA ARG A 406 -2.27 12.85 -8.44
C ARG A 406 -3.38 13.81 -8.89
N SER A 407 -3.74 13.73 -10.16
CA SER A 407 -4.79 14.54 -10.77
C SER A 407 -6.17 13.98 -10.45
N SER A 408 -7.16 14.86 -10.36
CA SER A 408 -8.57 14.48 -10.15
C SER A 408 -9.36 14.63 -11.43
N HIS A 409 -10.08 13.58 -11.81
CA HIS A 409 -11.05 13.66 -12.89
C HIS A 409 -12.12 14.72 -12.58
N VAL A 410 -12.30 15.65 -13.49
CA VAL A 410 -13.35 16.66 -13.46
C VAL A 410 -14.61 16.09 -14.11
N LYS A 411 -15.62 15.82 -13.29
CA LYS A 411 -16.94 15.43 -13.79
C LYS A 411 -17.48 16.54 -14.70
N ARG A 412 -18.11 16.14 -15.79
CA ARG A 412 -18.75 17.04 -16.77
C ARG A 412 -19.57 18.18 -16.17
N VAL A 413 -20.38 17.86 -15.15
CA VAL A 413 -21.23 18.83 -14.44
C VAL A 413 -20.45 19.90 -13.66
N HIS A 414 -19.16 19.68 -13.41
CA HIS A 414 -18.29 20.59 -12.65
C HIS A 414 -17.34 21.39 -13.55
N ILE A 415 -17.33 21.16 -14.86
CA ILE A 415 -16.43 21.87 -15.80
C ILE A 415 -16.71 23.38 -15.77
N ALA A 416 -17.99 23.78 -15.77
CA ALA A 416 -18.39 25.19 -15.68
C ALA A 416 -18.02 25.88 -14.36
N SER A 417 -17.59 25.12 -13.35
CA SER A 417 -17.21 25.63 -12.03
C SER A 417 -15.69 25.61 -11.80
N LEU A 418 -14.92 25.40 -12.87
CA LEU A 418 -13.47 25.42 -12.79
C LEU A 418 -12.95 26.84 -12.61
N ASN A 419 -11.82 26.94 -11.89
CA ASN A 419 -11.10 28.19 -11.72
C ASN A 419 -9.88 28.19 -12.63
N CYS A 420 -9.50 29.38 -13.08
CA CYS A 420 -8.29 29.60 -13.86
C CYS A 420 -7.07 29.09 -13.08
N PRO A 421 -6.18 28.28 -13.70
CA PRO A 421 -4.95 27.82 -13.07
C PRO A 421 -4.04 28.98 -12.62
N GLU A 422 -4.04 30.10 -13.34
CA GLU A 422 -3.15 31.24 -13.06
C GLU A 422 -3.66 32.14 -11.93
N CYS A 423 -4.93 32.59 -12.02
CA CYS A 423 -5.46 33.62 -11.12
C CYS A 423 -6.52 33.11 -10.14
N HIS A 424 -6.85 31.81 -10.20
CA HIS A 424 -7.81 31.13 -9.35
C HIS A 424 -9.24 31.71 -9.34
N ARG A 425 -9.56 32.62 -10.26
CA ARG A 425 -10.92 33.13 -10.49
C ARG A 425 -11.74 32.16 -11.35
N PRO A 426 -13.07 32.16 -11.26
CA PRO A 426 -13.92 31.32 -12.09
C PRO A 426 -13.65 31.54 -13.59
N LEU A 427 -13.62 30.45 -14.34
CA LEU A 427 -13.58 30.48 -15.81
C LEU A 427 -14.99 30.70 -16.36
N ASP A 428 -15.09 31.41 -17.47
CA ASP A 428 -16.31 31.45 -18.28
C ASP A 428 -16.32 30.26 -19.23
N MET A 429 -17.41 29.51 -19.22
CA MET A 429 -17.60 28.37 -20.11
C MET A 429 -18.50 28.79 -21.26
N LYS A 430 -17.97 28.76 -22.48
CA LYS A 430 -18.78 28.98 -23.68
C LYS A 430 -19.73 27.82 -23.94
N PRO A 431 -20.79 28.02 -24.75
CA PRO A 431 -21.72 26.96 -25.10
C PRO A 431 -21.00 25.73 -25.63
N GLU A 432 -21.38 24.59 -25.07
CA GLU A 432 -20.83 23.28 -25.42
C GLU A 432 -21.01 22.98 -26.92
N LYS A 433 -19.91 22.57 -27.59
CA LYS A 433 -19.93 22.22 -29.01
C LYS A 433 -19.79 20.71 -29.19
N VAL A 434 -20.51 20.14 -30.16
CA VAL A 434 -20.21 18.78 -30.65
C VAL A 434 -18.95 18.90 -31.50
N TRP A 435 -17.94 18.09 -31.21
CA TRP A 435 -16.74 18.03 -32.03
C TRP A 435 -16.75 16.76 -32.87
N TYR A 436 -16.47 16.94 -34.15
CA TYR A 436 -16.31 15.89 -35.13
C TYR A 436 -14.82 15.82 -35.42
N ALA A 437 -14.16 14.73 -35.00
CA ALA A 437 -12.74 14.55 -35.28
C ALA A 437 -12.55 14.47 -36.80
N SER A 438 -11.67 15.29 -37.35
CA SER A 438 -11.08 15.01 -38.66
C SER A 438 -10.00 13.94 -38.48
N GLU A 439 -9.80 13.10 -39.49
CA GLU A 439 -8.94 11.89 -39.42
C GLU A 439 -7.45 12.20 -39.14
N ASP A 440 -7.00 13.46 -39.27
CA ASP A 440 -5.58 13.86 -39.26
C ASP A 440 -5.12 14.60 -37.98
N GLU A 441 -6.01 15.15 -37.15
CA GLU A 441 -5.65 15.94 -35.95
C GLU A 441 -5.44 15.09 -34.68
N ASP A 442 -5.81 13.80 -34.73
CA ASP A 442 -5.75 12.92 -33.55
C ASP A 442 -4.32 12.48 -33.18
N ASP A 443 -3.36 12.58 -34.11
CA ASP A 443 -1.97 12.18 -33.90
C ASP A 443 -1.04 13.32 -33.42
N SER A 444 -1.35 14.58 -33.76
CA SER A 444 -0.46 15.72 -33.44
C SER A 444 -0.59 16.22 -31.99
N ILE A 445 -1.74 15.99 -31.33
CA ILE A 445 -1.96 16.39 -29.92
C ILE A 445 -1.32 15.38 -28.95
N LEU A 446 -0.89 14.21 -29.44
CA LEU A 446 -0.23 13.16 -28.65
C LEU A 446 1.30 13.24 -28.69
N LEU A 447 1.88 14.26 -29.34
CA LEU A 447 3.30 14.36 -29.69
C LEU A 447 3.97 15.67 -29.25
N GLU A 448 3.41 16.42 -28.30
CA GLU A 448 4.23 17.41 -27.59
C GLU A 448 4.90 16.71 -26.39
N ASP A 449 6.24 16.64 -26.49
CA ASP A 449 7.21 15.78 -25.76
C ASP A 449 7.08 15.69 -24.24
#